data_AF-A0A4U6STU0-F1
#
_entry.id   AF-A0A4U6STU0-F1
#
_cell.length_a   1.000
_cell.length_b   1.000
_cell.length_c   1.000
_cell.angle_alpha   90.00
_cell.angle_beta   90.00
_cell.angle_gamma   90.00
#
_symmetry.space_group_name_H-M   'P 1'
#
loop_
_entity.id
_entity.type
_entity.pdbx_description
1 polymer ?
#
loop_
_entity_poly.entity_id
_entity_poly.type
_entity_poly.pdbx_seq_one_letter_code
_entity_poly.pdbx_strand_id
1 'polypeptide(L)'
;MVKLLAVLALVAAAAPFLRAAGQGGDEAGPLPFAVGAAPAGCDVGRGEWVRDEAARPWYQEWECPYIQPQLTCQAHGRPDKGYQNWRWQPRGCSLPSFNATMMLEMLRGKRMLFVGDSLNRGQYVSLLCLLHRAIPDSAKSFETLDSLSIFRAKDYDATIEFYWAPMLAESNSDDAVVHRVDDRVIRGAPMDKHFRFWQGAHILVFNSYLWWTAEDKIKILRGADNDLSKDIVEMKASEAYRLVLHQVVRWLERNADPKNSRAFFVTASPTHTDSTAWGENVEGGNCYNQTTPIGDASYWGSTSREMLRVTEEVLATSRVPVGVVNITQLSEYRRDAHTQTYKKQWMEPTPEQRADPRSYADCTHWCLPGVPDTWNELLYWKLFFPSNDQAL
;
A
#
# COMPACT_ATOMS: atom_id res chain seq x y z
N MET A 1 59.08 -21.37 22.62
CA MET A 1 57.64 -21.16 22.91
C MET A 1 57.14 -20.14 21.88
N VAL A 2 56.60 -20.60 20.75
CA VAL A 2 55.16 -20.73 20.45
C VAL A 2 54.46 -19.37 20.31
N LYS A 3 54.20 -19.04 19.03
CA LYS A 3 52.97 -18.47 18.41
C LYS A 3 52.35 -17.20 19.04
N LEU A 4 52.32 -16.07 18.33
CA LEU A 4 51.32 -15.66 17.31
C LEU A 4 50.00 -15.19 17.96
N LEU A 5 49.66 -13.90 17.84
CA LEU A 5 48.48 -13.44 17.09
C LEU A 5 48.38 -11.90 17.07
N ALA A 6 48.31 -11.39 15.85
CA ALA A 6 48.06 -10.00 15.48
C ALA A 6 46.56 -9.73 15.38
N VAL A 7 46.11 -8.55 15.81
CA VAL A 7 44.86 -7.93 15.33
C VAL A 7 45.03 -6.40 15.35
N LEU A 8 44.44 -5.74 14.36
CA LEU A 8 44.28 -4.30 14.10
C LEU A 8 45.41 -3.59 13.34
N ALA A 9 45.21 -3.46 12.02
CA ALA A 9 44.82 -2.19 11.42
C ALA A 9 44.62 -2.36 9.90
N LEU A 10 43.43 -2.02 9.40
CA LEU A 10 43.27 -1.49 8.04
C LEU A 10 41.93 -0.76 7.95
N VAL A 11 42.00 0.54 8.20
CA VAL A 11 41.02 1.53 7.79
C VAL A 11 41.06 1.58 6.27
N ALA A 12 40.03 1.09 5.59
CA ALA A 12 39.79 1.37 4.19
C ALA A 12 38.78 2.53 4.11
N ALA A 13 39.28 3.68 3.68
CA ALA A 13 38.49 4.88 3.46
C ALA A 13 37.37 4.62 2.43
N ALA A 14 36.13 4.95 2.81
CA ALA A 14 35.01 5.05 1.88
C ALA A 14 35.22 6.31 1.01
N ALA A 15 35.52 6.12 -0.26
CA ALA A 15 35.44 7.18 -1.26
C ALA A 15 33.98 7.29 -1.76
N PRO A 16 33.45 8.50 -1.97
CA PRO A 16 32.11 8.68 -2.52
C PRO A 16 32.12 8.35 -4.01
N PHE A 17 31.22 7.46 -4.45
CA PHE A 17 30.96 7.21 -5.86
C PHE A 17 30.26 8.44 -6.47
N LEU A 18 31.04 9.37 -7.01
CA LEU A 18 30.55 10.36 -7.98
C LEU A 18 30.33 9.64 -9.31
N ARG A 19 29.07 9.49 -9.70
CA ARG A 19 28.66 8.99 -11.03
C ARG A 19 29.17 9.98 -12.09
N ALA A 20 30.10 9.54 -12.94
CA ALA A 20 30.46 10.28 -14.13
C ALA A 20 29.29 10.23 -15.12
N ALA A 21 28.82 11.40 -15.54
CA ALA A 21 27.83 11.54 -16.61
C ALA A 21 28.47 11.06 -17.93
N GLY A 22 28.10 9.86 -18.36
CA GLY A 22 28.38 9.38 -19.71
C GLY A 22 27.48 10.10 -20.71
N GLN A 23 28.09 10.88 -21.60
CA GLN A 23 27.43 11.41 -22.79
C GLN A 23 27.18 10.27 -23.78
N GLY A 24 25.92 9.93 -23.98
CA GLY A 24 25.41 8.94 -24.93
C GLY A 24 23.89 8.98 -24.90
N GLY A 25 23.30 9.97 -25.56
CA GLY A 25 21.86 10.22 -25.54
C GLY A 25 21.10 9.25 -26.45
N ASP A 26 20.64 8.15 -25.87
CA ASP A 26 19.30 7.65 -26.18
C ASP A 26 18.34 8.45 -25.30
N GLU A 27 17.58 9.39 -25.87
CA GLU A 27 16.46 9.97 -25.14
C GLU A 27 15.48 8.84 -24.80
N ALA A 28 15.48 8.42 -23.54
CA ALA A 28 14.50 7.46 -23.05
C ALA A 28 13.10 8.01 -23.34
N GLY A 29 12.34 7.30 -24.18
CA GLY A 29 10.96 7.65 -24.50
C GLY A 29 10.09 7.75 -23.24
N PRO A 30 8.88 8.32 -23.34
CA PRO A 30 7.98 8.48 -22.20
C PRO A 30 7.72 7.13 -21.52
N LEU A 31 7.65 7.13 -20.19
CA LEU A 31 7.32 5.93 -19.42
C LEU A 31 5.97 5.34 -19.91
N PRO A 32 5.79 4.01 -19.86
CA PRO A 32 4.54 3.40 -20.28
C PRO A 32 3.35 4.03 -19.54
N PHE A 33 2.23 4.20 -20.24
CA PHE A 33 1.01 4.85 -19.76
C PHE A 33 1.09 6.37 -19.53
N ALA A 34 2.23 7.03 -19.74
CA ALA A 34 2.30 8.49 -19.63
C ALA A 34 1.43 9.17 -20.70
N VAL A 35 0.55 10.07 -20.26
CA VAL A 35 -0.26 10.96 -21.13
C VAL A 35 0.18 12.41 -21.02
N GLY A 36 0.95 12.75 -19.99
CA GLY A 36 1.61 14.05 -19.83
C GLY A 36 2.80 13.93 -18.88
N ALA A 37 3.35 15.07 -18.48
CA ALA A 37 4.40 15.15 -17.47
C ALA A 37 3.91 15.92 -16.24
N ALA A 38 4.34 15.50 -15.06
CA ALA A 38 4.12 16.29 -13.85
C ALA A 38 4.86 17.63 -13.92
N PRO A 39 4.30 18.72 -13.35
CA PRO A 39 5.04 19.96 -13.17
C PRO A 39 6.34 19.73 -12.40
N ALA A 40 7.42 20.41 -12.79
CA ALA A 40 8.70 20.31 -12.12
C ALA A 40 8.55 20.69 -10.62
N GLY A 41 9.13 19.87 -9.74
CA GLY A 41 9.09 20.09 -8.28
C GLY A 41 7.76 19.72 -7.59
N CYS A 42 6.80 19.12 -8.31
CA CYS A 42 5.53 18.65 -7.73
C CYS A 42 5.71 17.32 -6.99
N ASP A 43 5.91 17.39 -5.67
CA ASP A 43 5.82 16.21 -4.79
C ASP A 43 4.38 16.02 -4.29
N VAL A 44 3.63 15.17 -5.00
CA VAL A 44 2.24 14.88 -4.66
C VAL A 44 2.04 14.17 -3.31
N GLY A 45 3.11 13.63 -2.70
CA GLY A 45 3.06 13.08 -1.34
C GLY A 45 3.06 14.15 -0.25
N ARG A 46 3.32 15.43 -0.59
CA ARG A 46 3.43 16.55 0.35
C ARG A 46 2.39 17.62 0.06
N GLY A 47 1.60 17.96 1.07
CA GLY A 47 0.36 18.69 0.86
C GLY A 47 -0.38 18.93 2.16
N GLU A 48 -1.65 19.24 2.02
CA GLU A 48 -2.60 19.39 3.12
C GLU A 48 -3.98 18.85 2.73
N TRP A 49 -4.76 18.46 3.73
CA TRP A 49 -6.16 18.10 3.53
C TRP A 49 -7.01 19.36 3.48
N VAL A 50 -7.80 19.49 2.41
CA VAL A 50 -8.73 20.60 2.20
C VAL A 50 -10.13 20.02 2.16
N ARG A 51 -11.07 20.64 2.89
CA ARG A 51 -12.48 20.26 2.83
C ARG A 51 -13.09 20.72 1.51
N ASP A 52 -13.77 19.82 0.81
CA ASP A 52 -14.38 20.05 -0.49
C ASP A 52 -15.68 19.24 -0.63
N GLU A 53 -16.78 19.79 -0.13
CA GLU A 53 -18.09 19.12 -0.14
C GLU A 53 -18.75 19.13 -1.52
N ALA A 54 -18.26 19.96 -2.44
CA ALA A 54 -18.80 20.05 -3.79
C ALA A 54 -18.26 18.91 -4.67
N ALA A 55 -17.01 18.52 -4.46
CA ALA A 55 -16.34 17.48 -5.25
C ALA A 55 -16.27 16.11 -4.56
N ARG A 56 -16.65 15.98 -3.28
CA ARG A 56 -16.49 14.75 -2.50
C ARG A 56 -17.78 14.29 -1.82
N PRO A 57 -17.92 12.97 -1.60
CA PRO A 57 -17.06 11.89 -2.10
C PRO A 57 -17.24 11.64 -3.61
N TRP A 58 -16.32 10.88 -4.23
CA TRP A 58 -16.41 10.51 -5.66
C TRP A 58 -17.61 9.62 -6.00
N TYR A 59 -18.06 8.83 -5.02
CA TYR A 59 -19.19 7.92 -5.10
C TYR A 59 -19.81 7.80 -3.71
N GLN A 60 -21.06 7.37 -3.64
CA GLN A 60 -21.70 7.03 -2.37
C GLN A 60 -21.43 5.56 -2.03
N GLU A 61 -21.35 5.25 -0.73
CA GLU A 61 -21.08 3.88 -0.24
C GLU A 61 -22.06 2.84 -0.83
N TRP A 62 -23.35 3.19 -0.92
CA TRP A 62 -24.40 2.29 -1.42
C TRP A 62 -24.37 2.09 -2.95
N GLU A 63 -23.62 2.91 -3.69
CA GLU A 63 -23.52 2.80 -5.15
C GLU A 63 -22.57 1.67 -5.57
N CYS A 64 -21.55 1.36 -4.75
CA CYS A 64 -20.50 0.42 -5.11
C CYS A 64 -20.71 -0.96 -4.44
N PRO A 65 -21.11 -2.00 -5.19
CA PRO A 65 -21.40 -3.31 -4.63
C PRO A 65 -20.15 -4.12 -4.24
N TYR A 66 -18.96 -3.62 -4.57
CA TYR A 66 -17.68 -4.31 -4.32
C TYR A 66 -17.09 -4.00 -2.94
N ILE A 67 -17.67 -3.04 -2.20
CA ILE A 67 -17.20 -2.69 -0.86
C ILE A 67 -17.52 -3.82 0.10
N GLN A 68 -16.48 -4.36 0.73
CA GLN A 68 -16.63 -5.41 1.73
C GLN A 68 -17.32 -4.84 2.98
N PRO A 69 -18.18 -5.60 3.69
CA PRO A 69 -18.88 -5.14 4.89
C PRO A 69 -17.98 -4.62 6.02
N GLN A 70 -16.69 -4.94 6.00
CA GLN A 70 -15.70 -4.41 6.93
C GLN A 70 -15.38 -2.93 6.69
N LEU A 71 -15.72 -2.37 5.53
CA LEU A 71 -15.37 -1.02 5.07
C LEU A 71 -16.61 -0.12 4.83
N THR A 72 -17.83 -0.68 4.88
CA THR A 72 -19.11 0.05 4.70
C THR A 72 -19.59 0.69 6.00
N CYS A 73 -18.95 1.78 6.41
CA CYS A 73 -19.20 2.41 7.70
C CYS A 73 -20.61 2.98 7.85
N GLN A 74 -21.16 3.60 6.81
CA GLN A 74 -22.51 4.18 6.86
C GLN A 74 -23.57 3.09 6.99
N ALA A 75 -23.45 2.00 6.24
CA ALA A 75 -24.32 0.82 6.35
C ALA A 75 -24.24 0.16 7.72
N HIS A 76 -23.12 0.33 8.44
CA HIS A 76 -22.93 -0.15 9.81
C HIS A 76 -23.15 0.92 10.87
N GLY A 77 -23.90 1.98 10.55
CA GLY A 77 -24.46 2.91 11.53
C GLY A 77 -23.54 4.08 11.91
N ARG A 78 -22.48 4.35 11.13
CA ARG A 78 -21.65 5.55 11.35
C ARG A 78 -22.48 6.82 11.16
N PRO A 79 -22.64 7.67 12.18
CA PRO A 79 -23.55 8.82 12.11
C PRO A 79 -22.94 10.01 11.36
N ASP A 80 -21.63 10.21 11.44
CA ASP A 80 -20.93 11.31 10.77
C ASP A 80 -20.53 10.94 9.34
N LYS A 81 -20.58 11.92 8.43
CA LYS A 81 -20.10 11.80 7.04
C LYS A 81 -18.95 12.75 6.70
N GLY A 82 -18.54 13.59 7.65
CA GLY A 82 -17.55 14.66 7.42
C GLY A 82 -16.21 14.15 6.91
N TYR A 83 -15.80 12.93 7.32
CA TYR A 83 -14.57 12.29 6.86
C TYR A 83 -14.53 12.04 5.34
N GLN A 84 -15.69 11.97 4.67
CA GLN A 84 -15.79 11.75 3.23
C GLN A 84 -15.48 13.02 2.42
N ASN A 85 -15.60 14.20 3.04
CA ASN A 85 -15.60 15.49 2.35
C ASN A 85 -14.21 16.14 2.25
N TRP A 86 -13.14 15.34 2.35
CA TRP A 86 -11.77 15.83 2.32
C TRP A 86 -11.07 15.42 1.03
N ARG A 87 -10.35 16.37 0.42
CA ARG A 87 -9.43 16.12 -0.69
C ARG A 87 -8.00 16.49 -0.31
N TRP A 88 -7.04 15.78 -0.88
CA TRP A 88 -5.64 16.12 -0.73
C TRP A 88 -5.23 17.19 -1.74
N GLN A 89 -4.57 18.24 -1.26
CA GLN A 89 -3.99 19.31 -2.06
C GLN A 89 -2.47 19.27 -1.92
N PRO A 90 -1.74 18.77 -2.94
CA PRO A 90 -0.30 18.89 -2.98
C PRO A 90 0.18 20.34 -2.91
N ARG A 91 1.37 20.56 -2.34
CA ARG A 91 2.04 21.87 -2.38
C ARG A 91 2.68 22.09 -3.75
N GLY A 92 2.45 23.24 -4.35
CA GLY A 92 3.10 23.64 -5.61
C GLY A 92 2.47 23.06 -6.88
N CYS A 93 1.42 22.25 -6.78
CA CYS A 93 0.67 21.71 -7.92
C CYS A 93 -0.75 21.30 -7.49
N SER A 94 -1.61 21.00 -8.46
CA SER A 94 -2.95 20.46 -8.21
C SER A 94 -3.10 19.11 -8.88
N LEU A 95 -3.77 18.18 -8.19
CA LEU A 95 -4.15 16.90 -8.78
C LEU A 95 -5.25 17.14 -9.83
N PRO A 96 -5.18 16.49 -10.99
CA PRO A 96 -6.26 16.48 -11.96
C PRO A 96 -7.43 15.71 -11.38
N SER A 97 -8.64 16.06 -11.79
CA SER A 97 -9.82 15.27 -11.48
C SER A 97 -9.65 13.84 -11.98
N PHE A 98 -10.04 12.86 -11.16
CA PHE A 98 -10.02 11.46 -11.55
C PHE A 98 -10.96 11.22 -12.74
N ASN A 99 -10.43 10.69 -13.85
CA ASN A 99 -11.21 10.39 -15.05
C ASN A 99 -11.30 8.87 -15.25
N ALA A 100 -12.44 8.29 -14.87
CA ALA A 100 -12.68 6.86 -14.95
C ALA A 100 -12.60 6.33 -16.39
N THR A 101 -13.19 7.04 -17.36
CA THR A 101 -13.16 6.63 -18.77
C THR A 101 -11.74 6.63 -19.33
N MET A 102 -10.95 7.67 -19.03
CA MET A 102 -9.55 7.72 -19.43
C MET A 102 -8.75 6.56 -18.84
N MET A 103 -8.93 6.28 -17.54
CA MET A 103 -8.23 5.16 -16.90
C MET A 103 -8.61 3.81 -17.53
N LEU A 104 -9.89 3.59 -17.83
CA LEU A 104 -10.36 2.36 -18.47
C LEU A 104 -9.82 2.20 -19.90
N GLU A 105 -9.78 3.28 -20.69
CA GLU A 105 -9.17 3.25 -22.03
C GLU A 105 -7.66 2.95 -21.97
N MET A 106 -6.95 3.52 -21.00
CA MET A 106 -5.53 3.23 -20.80
C MET A 106 -5.28 1.80 -20.32
N LEU A 107 -6.26 1.19 -19.66
CA LEU A 107 -6.23 -0.22 -19.26
C LEU A 107 -6.72 -1.17 -20.37
N ARG A 108 -7.09 -0.68 -21.55
CA ARG A 108 -7.64 -1.52 -22.63
C ARG A 108 -6.65 -2.60 -23.07
N GLY A 109 -7.06 -3.87 -23.00
CA GLY A 109 -6.19 -5.01 -23.29
C GLY A 109 -5.02 -5.11 -22.29
N LYS A 110 -5.20 -4.68 -21.04
CA LYS A 110 -4.18 -4.64 -20.00
C LYS A 110 -4.68 -5.28 -18.71
N ARG A 111 -3.70 -5.61 -17.87
CA ARG A 111 -3.89 -6.26 -16.58
C ARG A 111 -3.20 -5.43 -15.51
N MET A 112 -3.96 -4.93 -14.55
CA MET A 112 -3.48 -4.18 -13.40
C MET A 112 -3.64 -5.05 -12.15
N LEU A 113 -2.55 -5.28 -11.42
CA LEU A 113 -2.51 -6.19 -10.28
C LEU A 113 -2.02 -5.48 -9.02
N PHE A 114 -2.88 -5.44 -8.01
CA PHE A 114 -2.55 -5.09 -6.64
C PHE A 114 -2.03 -6.33 -5.91
N VAL A 115 -0.95 -6.19 -5.16
CA VAL A 115 -0.31 -7.31 -4.43
C VAL A 115 0.05 -6.84 -3.03
N GLY A 116 -0.57 -7.41 -2.02
CA GLY A 116 -0.28 -7.01 -0.65
C GLY A 116 -1.24 -7.50 0.41
N ASP A 117 -1.35 -6.68 1.46
CA ASP A 117 -2.16 -6.93 2.66
C ASP A 117 -3.60 -6.37 2.53
N SER A 118 -4.32 -6.31 3.65
CA SER A 118 -5.72 -5.86 3.69
C SER A 118 -5.89 -4.37 3.37
N LEU A 119 -4.87 -3.54 3.56
CA LEU A 119 -4.92 -2.11 3.23
C LEU A 119 -4.80 -1.93 1.72
N ASN A 120 -3.95 -2.73 1.08
CA ASN A 120 -3.86 -2.75 -0.38
C ASN A 120 -5.13 -3.29 -1.04
N ARG A 121 -5.80 -4.27 -0.41
CA ARG A 121 -7.15 -4.69 -0.81
C ARG A 121 -8.16 -3.54 -0.71
N GLY A 122 -8.09 -2.74 0.35
CA GLY A 122 -8.91 -1.53 0.50
C GLY A 122 -8.70 -0.53 -0.64
N GLN A 123 -7.45 -0.31 -1.04
CA GLN A 123 -7.12 0.53 -2.20
C GLN A 123 -7.66 -0.05 -3.51
N TYR A 124 -7.49 -1.35 -3.73
CA TYR A 124 -8.05 -2.06 -4.88
C TYR A 124 -9.57 -1.87 -4.98
N VAL A 125 -10.29 -2.12 -3.89
CA VAL A 125 -11.76 -1.97 -3.83
C VAL A 125 -12.18 -0.53 -4.08
N SER A 126 -11.48 0.44 -3.49
CA SER A 126 -11.69 1.87 -3.77
C SER A 126 -11.55 2.18 -5.26
N LEU A 127 -10.54 1.62 -5.93
CA LEU A 127 -10.35 1.83 -7.37
C LEU A 127 -11.53 1.25 -8.17
N LEU A 128 -12.02 0.07 -7.81
CA LEU A 128 -13.23 -0.48 -8.44
C LEU A 128 -14.41 0.48 -8.29
N CYS A 129 -14.59 1.08 -7.11
CA CYS A 129 -15.66 2.04 -6.85
C CYS A 129 -15.50 3.37 -7.61
N LEU A 130 -14.27 3.79 -7.90
CA LEU A 130 -14.02 4.94 -8.77
C LEU A 130 -14.33 4.65 -10.25
N LEU A 131 -14.25 3.39 -10.68
CA LEU A 131 -14.39 2.99 -12.09
C LEU A 131 -15.78 2.43 -12.45
N HIS A 132 -16.44 1.72 -11.54
CA HIS A 132 -17.56 0.84 -11.91
C HIS A 132 -18.78 1.57 -12.49
N ARG A 133 -18.99 2.85 -12.17
CA ARG A 133 -20.09 3.66 -12.73
C ARG A 133 -19.91 3.97 -14.21
N ALA A 134 -18.66 4.00 -14.69
CA ALA A 134 -18.34 4.22 -16.09
C ALA A 134 -18.49 2.95 -16.94
N ILE A 135 -18.85 1.80 -16.34
CA ILE A 135 -18.98 0.51 -17.01
C ILE A 135 -20.42 -0.02 -16.83
N PRO A 136 -21.16 -0.30 -17.92
CA PRO A 136 -22.46 -0.95 -17.85
C PRO A 136 -22.43 -2.26 -17.04
N ASP A 137 -23.50 -2.59 -16.31
CA ASP A 137 -23.52 -3.80 -15.47
C ASP A 137 -23.32 -5.09 -16.26
N SER A 138 -23.82 -5.16 -17.50
CA SER A 138 -23.59 -6.29 -18.42
C SER A 138 -22.13 -6.44 -18.84
N ALA A 139 -21.39 -5.34 -18.87
CA ALA A 139 -20.01 -5.23 -19.35
C ALA A 139 -18.96 -5.35 -18.23
N LYS A 140 -19.37 -5.71 -17.00
CA LYS A 140 -18.44 -5.99 -15.90
C LYS A 140 -18.71 -7.33 -15.22
N SER A 141 -17.70 -7.87 -14.56
CA SER A 141 -17.84 -9.04 -13.69
C SER A 141 -16.78 -9.02 -12.60
N PHE A 142 -17.07 -9.68 -11.49
CA PHE A 142 -16.16 -9.83 -10.36
C PHE A 142 -16.16 -11.29 -9.92
N GLU A 143 -14.98 -11.85 -9.69
CA GLU A 143 -14.83 -13.18 -9.11
C GLU A 143 -13.62 -13.23 -8.17
N THR A 144 -13.64 -14.17 -7.23
CA THR A 144 -12.50 -14.48 -6.37
C THR A 144 -12.17 -15.96 -6.52
N LEU A 145 -10.93 -16.25 -6.88
CA LEU A 145 -10.36 -17.57 -7.05
C LEU A 145 -9.19 -17.71 -6.07
N ASP A 146 -9.39 -18.47 -4.99
CA ASP A 146 -8.44 -18.59 -3.89
C ASP A 146 -7.97 -17.23 -3.37
N SER A 147 -6.68 -16.90 -3.54
CA SER A 147 -6.06 -15.65 -3.11
C SER A 147 -6.14 -14.51 -4.15
N LEU A 148 -6.76 -14.73 -5.31
CA LEU A 148 -6.85 -13.77 -6.41
C LEU A 148 -8.30 -13.28 -6.61
N SER A 149 -8.53 -11.98 -6.46
CA SER A 149 -9.79 -11.32 -6.84
C SER A 149 -9.63 -10.61 -8.18
N ILE A 150 -10.56 -10.82 -9.10
CA ILE A 150 -10.49 -10.33 -10.48
C ILE A 150 -11.76 -9.56 -10.80
N PHE A 151 -11.60 -8.27 -11.08
CA PHE A 151 -12.63 -7.44 -11.70
C PHE A 151 -12.33 -7.31 -13.19
N ARG A 152 -13.32 -7.60 -14.05
CA ARG A 152 -13.18 -7.49 -15.51
C ARG A 152 -14.06 -6.39 -16.05
N ALA A 153 -13.47 -5.49 -16.84
CA ALA A 153 -14.18 -4.53 -17.68
C ALA A 153 -14.18 -5.06 -19.12
N LYS A 154 -15.25 -5.79 -19.49
CA LYS A 154 -15.30 -6.64 -20.70
C LYS A 154 -15.13 -5.85 -21.99
N ASP A 155 -15.80 -4.69 -22.10
CA ASP A 155 -15.72 -3.84 -23.30
C ASP A 155 -14.33 -3.22 -23.50
N TYR A 156 -13.51 -3.20 -22.45
CA TYR A 156 -12.13 -2.73 -22.48
C TYR A 156 -11.13 -3.89 -22.61
N ASP A 157 -11.57 -5.14 -22.54
CA ASP A 157 -10.66 -6.30 -22.41
C ASP A 157 -9.61 -6.07 -21.31
N ALA A 158 -10.06 -5.52 -20.18
CA ALA A 158 -9.18 -5.07 -19.09
C ALA A 158 -9.50 -5.80 -17.79
N THR A 159 -8.47 -6.11 -17.01
CA THR A 159 -8.63 -6.66 -15.66
C THR A 159 -7.94 -5.79 -14.61
N ILE A 160 -8.65 -5.59 -13.49
CA ILE A 160 -8.11 -5.00 -12.28
C ILE A 160 -8.21 -6.06 -11.19
N GLU A 161 -7.07 -6.42 -10.61
CA GLU A 161 -6.90 -7.62 -9.81
C GLU A 161 -6.29 -7.30 -8.45
N PHE A 162 -6.60 -8.12 -7.45
CA PHE A 162 -5.94 -8.12 -6.15
C PHE A 162 -5.48 -9.52 -5.80
N TYR A 163 -4.19 -9.67 -5.49
CA TYR A 163 -3.61 -10.90 -5.01
C TYR A 163 -3.13 -10.77 -3.57
N TRP A 164 -3.65 -11.65 -2.70
CA TRP A 164 -3.28 -11.70 -1.29
C TRP A 164 -1.88 -12.26 -1.11
N ALA A 165 -0.95 -11.36 -0.77
CA ALA A 165 0.44 -11.66 -0.41
C ALA A 165 0.88 -10.65 0.66
N PRO A 166 0.34 -10.74 1.88
CA PRO A 166 0.39 -9.69 2.89
C PRO A 166 1.80 -9.32 3.35
N MET A 167 2.71 -10.30 3.34
CA MET A 167 4.13 -10.08 3.60
C MET A 167 4.98 -10.13 2.33
N LEU A 168 4.39 -10.24 1.13
CA LEU A 168 5.02 -10.44 -0.18
C LEU A 168 5.93 -11.69 -0.33
N ALA A 169 6.43 -12.23 0.77
CA ALA A 169 7.06 -13.53 0.88
C ALA A 169 6.02 -14.62 1.15
N GLU A 170 6.38 -15.85 0.76
CA GLU A 170 5.59 -17.02 1.11
C GLU A 170 5.50 -17.14 2.62
N SER A 171 4.30 -17.34 3.14
CA SER A 171 4.06 -17.40 4.57
C SER A 171 2.97 -18.40 4.93
N ASN A 172 2.90 -18.74 6.22
CA ASN A 172 1.77 -19.50 6.77
C ASN A 172 0.47 -18.67 6.87
N SER A 173 0.46 -17.47 6.29
CA SER A 173 -0.65 -16.51 6.33
C SER A 173 -1.13 -16.10 4.92
N ASP A 174 -0.77 -16.88 3.90
CA ASP A 174 -1.07 -16.62 2.48
C ASP A 174 -2.48 -17.06 2.03
N ASP A 175 -3.27 -17.64 2.93
CA ASP A 175 -4.68 -17.96 2.65
C ASP A 175 -5.54 -16.71 2.84
N ALA A 176 -6.19 -16.24 1.77
CA ALA A 176 -6.96 -14.99 1.82
C ALA A 176 -8.13 -15.01 2.83
N VAL A 177 -8.57 -16.17 3.28
CA VAL A 177 -9.68 -16.36 4.24
C VAL A 177 -9.15 -16.72 5.63
N VAL A 178 -8.27 -17.71 5.72
CA VAL A 178 -7.73 -18.28 6.97
C VAL A 178 -6.27 -17.86 7.16
N HIS A 179 -6.03 -16.58 7.43
CA HIS A 179 -4.70 -15.98 7.59
C HIS A 179 -4.40 -15.43 9.00
N ARG A 180 -5.32 -15.64 9.94
CA ARG A 180 -5.12 -15.25 11.34
C ARG A 180 -4.45 -16.41 12.06
N VAL A 181 -3.16 -16.27 12.29
CA VAL A 181 -2.33 -17.23 13.00
C VAL A 181 -1.59 -16.50 14.11
N ASP A 182 -1.38 -17.18 15.23
CA ASP A 182 -0.72 -16.58 16.41
C ASP A 182 0.78 -16.37 16.16
N ASP A 183 1.42 -17.29 15.43
CA ASP A 183 2.84 -17.25 15.12
C ASP A 183 3.05 -17.12 13.60
N ARG A 184 3.35 -15.90 13.13
CA ARG A 184 3.63 -15.69 11.69
C ARG A 184 5.03 -16.15 11.34
N VAL A 185 5.11 -16.94 10.27
CA VAL A 185 6.38 -17.45 9.73
C VAL A 185 6.42 -17.17 8.23
N ILE A 186 7.50 -16.52 7.80
CA ILE A 186 7.81 -16.38 6.37
C ILE A 186 8.83 -17.44 5.96
N ARG A 187 8.73 -17.94 4.73
CA ARG A 187 9.77 -18.75 4.11
C ARG A 187 10.90 -17.84 3.65
N GLY A 188 12.14 -18.26 3.88
CA GLY A 188 13.29 -17.66 3.22
C GLY A 188 13.18 -17.76 1.69
N ALA A 189 14.03 -17.03 0.99
CA ALA A 189 14.03 -17.06 -0.47
C ALA A 189 14.37 -18.44 -1.05
N PRO A 190 13.87 -18.79 -2.25
CA PRO A 190 13.05 -17.97 -3.17
C PRO A 190 11.54 -17.93 -2.84
N MET A 191 10.79 -16.99 -3.44
CA MET A 191 9.35 -16.73 -3.19
C MET A 191 8.50 -17.14 -4.40
N ASP A 192 8.79 -18.31 -4.98
CA ASP A 192 8.33 -18.71 -6.31
C ASP A 192 6.81 -18.89 -6.42
N LYS A 193 6.13 -19.23 -5.33
CA LYS A 193 4.67 -19.41 -5.30
C LYS A 193 3.92 -18.17 -5.74
N HIS A 194 4.32 -16.98 -5.28
CA HIS A 194 3.64 -15.73 -5.57
C HIS A 194 3.97 -15.19 -6.97
N PHE A 195 5.22 -15.39 -7.41
CA PHE A 195 5.76 -14.87 -8.67
C PHE A 195 4.92 -15.23 -9.90
N ARG A 196 4.30 -16.42 -9.91
CA ARG A 196 3.44 -16.87 -11.02
C ARG A 196 2.25 -15.95 -11.27
N PHE A 197 1.73 -15.28 -10.24
CA PHE A 197 0.55 -14.41 -10.36
C PHE A 197 0.91 -13.03 -10.90
N TRP A 198 2.14 -12.57 -10.65
CA TRP A 198 2.63 -11.25 -11.05
C TRP A 198 3.01 -11.22 -12.53
N GLN A 199 3.41 -12.36 -13.10
CA GLN A 199 3.93 -12.47 -14.46
C GLN A 199 2.91 -12.05 -15.52
N GLY A 200 3.28 -11.07 -16.37
CA GLY A 200 2.42 -10.55 -17.44
C GLY A 200 1.42 -9.48 -17.00
N ALA A 201 1.46 -9.03 -15.74
CA ALA A 201 0.77 -7.81 -15.34
C ALA A 201 1.45 -6.60 -16.02
N HIS A 202 0.64 -5.69 -16.54
CA HIS A 202 1.13 -4.47 -17.17
C HIS A 202 1.32 -3.35 -16.14
N ILE A 203 0.52 -3.35 -15.08
CA ILE A 203 0.68 -2.43 -13.95
C ILE A 203 0.69 -3.28 -12.67
N LEU A 204 1.76 -3.18 -11.89
CA LEU A 204 1.92 -3.84 -10.60
C LEU A 204 1.87 -2.79 -9.48
N VAL A 205 1.04 -3.00 -8.47
CA VAL A 205 0.90 -2.10 -7.31
C VAL A 205 1.12 -2.90 -6.04
N PHE A 206 2.34 -2.84 -5.50
CA PHE A 206 2.73 -3.55 -4.29
C PHE A 206 2.45 -2.71 -3.05
N ASN A 207 2.15 -3.40 -1.95
CA ASN A 207 2.14 -2.82 -0.60
C ASN A 207 2.33 -3.92 0.44
N SER A 208 3.09 -3.63 1.49
CA SER A 208 3.22 -4.52 2.62
C SER A 208 3.77 -3.75 3.80
N TYR A 209 3.02 -3.68 4.90
CA TYR A 209 3.48 -2.96 6.09
C TYR A 209 2.88 -3.49 7.38
N LEU A 210 1.54 -3.59 7.45
CA LEU A 210 0.82 -3.78 8.72
C LEU A 210 1.34 -4.96 9.54
N TRP A 211 1.64 -6.07 8.87
CA TRP A 211 2.01 -7.30 9.58
C TRP A 211 3.47 -7.32 10.02
N TRP A 212 4.30 -6.45 9.46
CA TRP A 212 5.68 -6.27 9.90
C TRP A 212 5.78 -5.47 11.20
N THR A 213 4.71 -4.81 11.63
CA THR A 213 4.66 -4.04 12.87
C THR A 213 4.04 -4.82 14.03
N ALA A 214 3.63 -6.07 13.81
CA ALA A 214 3.00 -6.89 14.84
C ALA A 214 4.01 -7.35 15.92
N GLU A 215 5.25 -7.62 15.50
CA GLU A 215 6.32 -8.12 16.37
C GLU A 215 7.66 -7.47 15.99
N ASP A 216 8.55 -7.28 16.97
CA ASP A 216 9.90 -6.72 16.73
C ASP A 216 10.79 -7.65 15.90
N LYS A 217 10.48 -8.95 15.93
CA LYS A 217 11.20 -10.00 15.21
C LYS A 217 10.24 -10.84 14.40
N ILE A 218 10.70 -11.27 13.24
CA ILE A 218 9.97 -12.14 12.33
C ILE A 218 10.65 -13.51 12.30
N LYS A 219 9.84 -14.57 12.41
CA LYS A 219 10.28 -15.95 12.26
C LYS A 219 10.46 -16.24 10.76
N ILE A 220 11.67 -16.66 10.39
CA ILE A 220 12.05 -17.01 9.02
C ILE A 220 12.45 -18.48 9.00
N LEU A 221 11.73 -19.28 8.22
CA LEU A 221 12.09 -20.66 7.94
C LEU A 221 13.26 -20.70 6.94
N ARG A 222 14.39 -21.30 7.32
CA ARG A 222 15.49 -21.57 6.38
C ARG A 222 15.24 -22.91 5.68
N GLY A 223 15.22 -22.90 4.33
CA GLY A 223 15.23 -24.12 3.53
C GLY A 223 14.13 -24.20 2.46
N ALA A 224 14.40 -25.03 1.45
CA ALA A 224 13.51 -25.29 0.31
C ALA A 224 12.59 -26.52 0.50
N ASP A 225 12.77 -27.27 1.60
CA ASP A 225 12.08 -28.54 1.80
C ASP A 225 10.74 -28.39 2.54
N ASN A 226 9.90 -29.44 2.41
CA ASN A 226 8.60 -29.59 3.08
C ASN A 226 8.71 -30.01 4.55
N ASP A 227 9.92 -30.24 5.07
CA ASP A 227 10.14 -30.55 6.49
C ASP A 227 10.26 -29.26 7.30
N LEU A 228 9.13 -28.86 7.90
CA LEU A 228 8.98 -27.67 8.73
C LEU A 228 9.54 -27.84 10.15
N SER A 229 10.23 -28.95 10.47
CA SER A 229 10.56 -29.26 11.86
C SER A 229 11.87 -28.69 12.38
N LYS A 230 12.76 -28.11 11.55
CA LYS A 230 14.04 -27.52 12.01
C LYS A 230 14.47 -26.32 11.15
N ASP A 231 15.12 -25.34 11.80
CA ASP A 231 15.77 -24.14 11.24
C ASP A 231 14.91 -22.87 11.05
N ILE A 232 13.99 -22.60 11.98
CA ILE A 232 13.44 -21.24 12.16
C ILE A 232 14.50 -20.35 12.82
N VAL A 233 14.71 -19.17 12.23
CA VAL A 233 15.49 -18.11 12.86
C VAL A 233 14.66 -16.86 13.01
N GLU A 234 14.93 -16.09 14.06
CA GLU A 234 14.34 -14.80 14.24
C GLU A 234 15.24 -13.72 13.65
N MET A 235 14.63 -12.76 12.96
CA MET A 235 15.31 -11.59 12.42
C MET A 235 14.53 -10.35 12.80
N LYS A 236 15.22 -9.24 13.09
CA LYS A 236 14.55 -7.94 13.31
C LYS A 236 13.60 -7.66 12.15
N ALA A 237 12.38 -7.20 12.44
CA ALA A 237 11.34 -7.03 11.43
C ALA A 237 11.76 -6.15 10.25
N SER A 238 12.53 -5.08 10.51
CA SER A 238 13.06 -4.20 9.46
C SER A 238 14.08 -4.87 8.54
N GLU A 239 14.92 -5.75 9.07
CA GLU A 239 15.90 -6.50 8.28
C GLU A 239 15.22 -7.62 7.47
N ALA A 240 14.21 -8.27 8.05
CA ALA A 240 13.39 -9.26 7.36
C ALA A 240 12.60 -8.60 6.21
N TYR A 241 12.01 -7.42 6.46
CA TYR A 241 11.33 -6.61 5.46
C TYR A 241 12.28 -6.18 4.33
N ARG A 242 13.49 -5.71 4.66
CA ARG A 242 14.55 -5.39 3.68
C ARG A 242 14.86 -6.59 2.79
N LEU A 243 15.02 -7.78 3.38
CA LEU A 243 15.30 -9.01 2.65
C LEU A 243 14.19 -9.32 1.63
N VAL A 244 12.93 -9.20 2.04
CA VAL A 244 11.78 -9.46 1.17
C VAL A 244 11.65 -8.43 0.05
N LEU A 245 11.81 -7.13 0.36
CA LEU A 245 11.78 -6.09 -0.68
C LEU A 245 12.89 -6.30 -1.72
N HIS A 246 14.09 -6.73 -1.32
CA HIS A 246 15.13 -7.08 -2.28
C HIS A 246 14.74 -8.28 -3.18
N GLN A 247 13.92 -9.22 -2.69
CA GLN A 247 13.39 -10.28 -3.55
C GLN A 247 12.36 -9.76 -4.55
N VAL A 248 11.49 -8.82 -4.14
CA VAL A 248 10.54 -8.15 -5.04
C VAL A 248 11.30 -7.39 -6.14
N VAL A 249 12.30 -6.59 -5.76
CA VAL A 249 13.16 -5.86 -6.71
C VAL A 249 13.87 -6.82 -7.67
N ARG A 250 14.51 -7.88 -7.17
CA ARG A 250 15.14 -8.90 -8.02
C ARG A 250 14.15 -9.61 -8.95
N TRP A 251 12.91 -9.81 -8.51
CA TRP A 251 11.88 -10.38 -9.37
C TRP A 251 11.51 -9.40 -10.49
N LEU A 252 11.29 -8.12 -10.17
CA LEU A 252 10.97 -7.08 -11.15
C LEU A 252 12.07 -6.96 -12.21
N GLU A 253 13.34 -6.90 -11.82
CA GLU A 253 14.47 -6.81 -12.75
C GLU A 253 14.60 -7.99 -13.71
N ARG A 254 14.09 -9.16 -13.32
CA ARG A 254 14.16 -10.38 -14.14
C ARG A 254 12.93 -10.60 -15.02
N ASN A 255 11.77 -10.03 -14.65
CA ASN A 255 10.48 -10.42 -15.23
C ASN A 255 9.65 -9.25 -15.76
N ALA A 256 9.85 -8.03 -15.29
CA ALA A 256 9.14 -6.86 -15.80
C ALA A 256 9.76 -6.40 -17.12
N ASP A 257 8.91 -5.91 -18.03
CA ASP A 257 9.34 -5.25 -19.27
C ASP A 257 9.16 -3.74 -19.10
N PRO A 258 10.21 -2.96 -18.82
CA PRO A 258 10.10 -1.52 -18.57
C PRO A 258 9.54 -0.71 -19.73
N LYS A 259 9.46 -1.29 -20.94
CA LYS A 259 8.86 -0.64 -22.11
C LYS A 259 7.34 -0.79 -22.18
N ASN A 260 6.79 -1.78 -21.48
CA ASN A 260 5.36 -2.15 -21.57
C ASN A 260 4.68 -2.24 -20.21
N SER A 261 5.44 -2.26 -19.11
CA SER A 261 4.91 -2.37 -17.76
C SER A 261 5.43 -1.30 -16.81
N ARG A 262 4.67 -1.06 -15.75
CA ARG A 262 5.04 -0.19 -14.64
C ARG A 262 4.82 -0.88 -13.30
N ALA A 263 5.77 -0.68 -12.40
CA ALA A 263 5.67 -1.13 -11.02
C ALA A 263 5.54 0.07 -10.08
N PHE A 264 4.72 -0.10 -9.06
CA PHE A 264 4.50 0.87 -8.00
C PHE A 264 4.62 0.20 -6.64
N PHE A 265 5.08 0.96 -5.66
CA PHE A 265 5.02 0.59 -4.26
C PHE A 265 4.26 1.66 -3.48
N VAL A 266 3.18 1.26 -2.83
CA VAL A 266 2.38 2.12 -1.96
C VAL A 266 2.97 2.04 -0.56
N THR A 267 3.32 3.18 0.03
CA THR A 267 4.00 3.22 1.34
C THR A 267 3.07 2.81 2.49
N ALA A 268 3.60 2.77 3.71
CA ALA A 268 2.87 2.34 4.90
C ALA A 268 1.55 3.11 5.10
N SER A 269 0.46 2.38 5.29
CA SER A 269 -0.79 2.92 5.86
C SER A 269 -0.63 2.97 7.38
N PRO A 270 -0.87 4.13 8.02
CA PRO A 270 -0.76 4.28 9.47
C PRO A 270 -1.92 3.63 10.22
N THR A 271 -1.72 3.47 11.53
CA THR A 271 -2.77 3.11 12.50
C THR A 271 -2.93 4.25 13.51
N HIS A 272 -4.11 4.31 14.14
CA HIS A 272 -4.44 5.35 15.13
C HIS A 272 -4.94 4.72 16.44
N THR A 273 -4.11 3.86 17.03
CA THR A 273 -4.45 3.06 18.21
C THR A 273 -4.16 3.73 19.55
N ASP A 274 -3.46 4.87 19.54
CA ASP A 274 -3.06 5.61 20.74
C ASP A 274 -3.23 7.11 20.53
N SER A 275 -4.17 7.72 21.25
CA SER A 275 -4.48 9.14 21.10
C SER A 275 -3.43 10.09 21.67
N THR A 276 -2.54 9.60 22.52
CA THR A 276 -1.43 10.41 23.03
C THR A 276 -0.48 10.82 21.91
N ALA A 277 -0.42 10.03 20.83
CA ALA A 277 0.39 10.33 19.64
C ALA A 277 0.01 11.69 19.03
N TRP A 278 -1.25 12.11 19.12
CA TRP A 278 -1.74 13.40 18.61
C TRP A 278 -2.15 14.38 19.72
N GLY A 279 -1.59 14.21 20.91
CA GLY A 279 -1.75 15.16 22.03
C GLY A 279 -3.02 14.98 22.88
N GLU A 280 -3.80 13.92 22.66
CA GLU A 280 -4.98 13.60 23.47
C GLU A 280 -4.62 12.61 24.57
N ASN A 281 -4.46 13.11 25.79
CA ASN A 281 -4.11 12.32 26.98
C ASN A 281 -5.34 11.61 27.58
N VAL A 282 -5.94 10.69 26.82
CA VAL A 282 -7.07 9.87 27.24
C VAL A 282 -6.58 8.44 27.42
N GLU A 283 -6.76 7.87 28.62
CA GLU A 283 -6.40 6.46 28.87
C GLU A 283 -7.23 5.53 27.97
N GLY A 284 -6.53 4.67 27.23
CA GLY A 284 -7.14 3.81 26.21
C GLY A 284 -7.74 4.56 25.01
N GLY A 285 -7.43 5.85 24.85
CA GLY A 285 -7.87 6.67 23.73
C GLY A 285 -7.25 6.19 22.42
N ASN A 286 -8.07 6.17 21.37
CA ASN A 286 -7.68 5.76 20.02
C ASN A 286 -8.53 6.51 18.98
N CYS A 287 -8.63 6.01 17.75
CA CYS A 287 -9.42 6.61 16.67
C CYS A 287 -10.94 6.67 16.93
N TYR A 288 -11.46 5.96 17.94
CA TYR A 288 -12.89 5.97 18.25
C TYR A 288 -13.38 7.39 18.57
N ASN A 289 -14.56 7.76 18.06
CA ASN A 289 -15.17 9.10 18.15
C ASN A 289 -14.38 10.25 17.51
N GLN A 290 -13.28 9.97 16.81
CA GLN A 290 -12.59 10.99 16.03
C GLN A 290 -13.36 11.24 14.73
N THR A 291 -13.73 12.51 14.48
CA THR A 291 -14.57 12.91 13.33
C THR A 291 -13.93 13.99 12.46
N THR A 292 -12.76 14.50 12.85
CA THR A 292 -11.98 15.48 12.10
C THR A 292 -10.52 15.04 11.98
N PRO A 293 -9.83 15.39 10.87
CA PRO A 293 -8.41 15.18 10.75
C PRO A 293 -7.61 15.90 11.84
N ILE A 294 -6.36 15.48 12.02
CA ILE A 294 -5.36 16.19 12.83
C ILE A 294 -4.99 17.48 12.11
N GLY A 295 -5.20 18.61 12.78
CA GLY A 295 -4.92 19.95 12.23
C GLY A 295 -3.48 20.43 12.39
N ASP A 296 -2.67 19.77 13.22
CA ASP A 296 -1.26 20.11 13.41
C ASP A 296 -0.43 19.66 12.20
N ALA A 297 0.00 20.62 11.37
CA ALA A 297 0.82 20.36 10.17
C ALA A 297 2.24 19.82 10.47
N SER A 298 2.67 19.83 11.74
CA SER A 298 3.93 19.25 12.19
C SER A 298 3.79 17.82 12.73
N TYR A 299 2.55 17.32 12.84
CA TYR A 299 2.26 15.98 13.33
C TYR A 299 3.00 14.92 12.52
N TRP A 300 3.60 13.96 13.21
CA TRP A 300 4.13 12.74 12.62
C TRP A 300 3.74 11.59 13.54
N GLY A 301 3.05 10.60 13.00
CA GLY A 301 2.50 9.47 13.73
C GLY A 301 3.55 8.43 14.12
N SER A 302 3.07 7.32 14.68
CA SER A 302 3.93 6.22 15.13
C SER A 302 4.40 5.29 14.00
N THR A 303 4.12 5.64 12.73
CA THR A 303 4.56 4.84 11.59
C THR A 303 6.07 4.69 11.59
N SER A 304 6.57 3.46 11.41
CA SER A 304 7.99 3.14 11.52
C SER A 304 8.81 3.84 10.44
N ARG A 305 9.53 4.90 10.84
CA ARG A 305 10.49 5.61 9.98
C ARG A 305 11.59 4.69 9.47
N GLU A 306 11.97 3.69 10.25
CA GLU A 306 12.95 2.68 9.84
C GLU A 306 12.46 1.88 8.64
N MET A 307 11.20 1.41 8.67
CA MET A 307 10.59 0.65 7.57
C MET A 307 10.37 1.49 6.31
N LEU A 308 10.01 2.77 6.48
CA LEU A 308 9.90 3.70 5.35
C LEU A 308 11.26 3.92 4.68
N ARG A 309 12.32 4.12 5.48
CA ARG A 309 13.69 4.25 4.96
C ARG A 309 14.15 2.97 4.27
N VAL A 310 13.87 1.79 4.83
CA VAL A 310 14.16 0.51 4.16
C VAL A 310 13.46 0.43 2.80
N THR A 311 12.20 0.84 2.73
CA THR A 311 11.43 0.88 1.47
C THR A 311 12.13 1.78 0.44
N GLU A 312 12.43 3.02 0.82
CA GLU A 312 13.10 3.99 -0.05
C GLU A 312 14.46 3.49 -0.54
N GLU A 313 15.32 3.05 0.38
CA GLU A 313 16.66 2.55 0.07
C GLU A 313 16.63 1.34 -0.86
N VAL A 314 15.75 0.36 -0.61
CA VAL A 314 15.71 -0.85 -1.42
C VAL A 314 15.15 -0.57 -2.82
N LEU A 315 14.07 0.20 -2.92
CA LEU A 315 13.47 0.52 -4.22
C LEU A 315 14.43 1.34 -5.09
N ALA A 316 15.22 2.26 -4.50
CA ALA A 316 16.24 3.04 -5.20
C ALA A 316 17.40 2.21 -5.76
N THR A 317 17.55 0.94 -5.33
CA THR A 317 18.54 0.03 -5.93
C THR A 317 18.06 -0.63 -7.22
N SER A 318 16.77 -0.50 -7.56
CA SER A 318 16.19 -1.20 -8.70
C SER A 318 16.64 -0.60 -10.03
N ARG A 319 17.00 -1.47 -10.97
CA ARG A 319 17.23 -1.08 -12.38
C ARG A 319 15.93 -0.86 -13.15
N VAL A 320 14.82 -1.38 -12.64
CA VAL A 320 13.49 -1.14 -13.20
C VAL A 320 12.86 0.00 -12.40
N PRO A 321 12.39 1.08 -13.05
CA PRO A 321 11.76 2.18 -12.31
C PRO A 321 10.56 1.69 -11.47
N VAL A 322 10.61 1.94 -10.17
CA VAL A 322 9.50 1.67 -9.25
C VAL A 322 8.92 2.99 -8.75
N GLY A 323 7.68 3.28 -9.15
CA GLY A 323 6.99 4.48 -8.70
C GLY A 323 6.54 4.37 -7.24
N VAL A 324 6.99 5.28 -6.39
CA VAL A 324 6.50 5.33 -5.00
C VAL A 324 5.22 6.17 -4.90
N VAL A 325 4.15 5.54 -4.42
CA VAL A 325 2.90 6.21 -4.04
C VAL A 325 2.98 6.48 -2.55
N ASN A 326 3.53 7.65 -2.19
CA ASN A 326 3.76 8.04 -0.81
C ASN A 326 2.44 8.49 -0.16
N ILE A 327 1.83 7.58 0.60
CA ILE A 327 0.54 7.78 1.27
C ILE A 327 0.67 7.97 2.78
N THR A 328 1.86 7.83 3.35
CA THR A 328 2.01 7.67 4.80
C THR A 328 1.62 8.94 5.54
N GLN A 329 2.32 10.04 5.28
CA GLN A 329 2.10 11.28 6.02
C GLN A 329 0.69 11.85 5.81
N LEU A 330 0.17 11.81 4.57
CA LEU A 330 -1.19 12.29 4.32
C LEU A 330 -2.21 11.45 5.07
N SER A 331 -2.00 10.13 5.20
CA SER A 331 -2.94 9.26 5.91
C SER A 331 -2.81 9.39 7.43
N GLU A 332 -1.65 9.80 7.93
CA GLU A 332 -1.43 10.05 9.37
C GLU A 332 -2.31 11.18 9.88
N TYR A 333 -2.64 12.18 9.07
CA TYR A 333 -3.61 13.20 9.52
C TYR A 333 -5.03 12.65 9.69
N ARG A 334 -5.35 11.47 9.17
CA ARG A 334 -6.73 11.02 8.93
C ARG A 334 -7.29 10.10 10.01
N ARG A 335 -6.98 10.36 11.28
CA ARG A 335 -7.54 9.62 12.43
C ARG A 335 -9.08 9.50 12.40
N ASP A 336 -9.76 10.42 11.72
CA ASP A 336 -11.20 10.45 11.53
C ASP A 336 -11.75 9.35 10.60
N ALA A 337 -10.97 8.88 9.62
CA ALA A 337 -11.51 8.10 8.50
C ALA A 337 -11.48 6.58 8.69
N HIS A 338 -11.01 6.10 9.85
CA HIS A 338 -11.02 4.68 10.17
C HIS A 338 -12.43 4.11 10.31
N THR A 339 -12.57 2.79 10.15
CA THR A 339 -13.85 2.10 10.33
C THR A 339 -14.34 2.14 11.77
N GLN A 340 -13.44 2.28 12.75
CA GLN A 340 -13.77 2.29 14.17
C GLN A 340 -14.60 1.05 14.52
N THR A 341 -15.78 1.23 15.12
CA THR A 341 -16.72 0.14 15.42
C THR A 341 -17.75 -0.09 14.31
N TYR A 342 -17.82 0.81 13.33
CA TYR A 342 -18.80 0.82 12.25
C TYR A 342 -18.37 -0.08 11.10
N LYS A 343 -18.41 -1.38 11.36
CA LYS A 343 -18.07 -2.41 10.38
C LYS A 343 -18.79 -3.71 10.70
N LYS A 344 -18.78 -4.66 9.77
CA LYS A 344 -19.23 -6.02 10.06
C LYS A 344 -18.38 -6.63 11.19
N GLN A 345 -19.01 -6.80 12.34
CA GLN A 345 -18.48 -7.59 13.44
C GLN A 345 -18.80 -9.06 13.17
N TRP A 346 -17.76 -9.89 13.01
CA TRP A 346 -17.93 -11.34 12.77
C TRP A 346 -18.26 -12.10 14.05
N MET A 347 -17.92 -11.52 15.20
CA MET A 347 -18.31 -11.97 16.52
C MET A 347 -19.01 -10.80 17.20
N GLU A 348 -20.15 -11.07 17.83
CA GLU A 348 -20.85 -10.06 18.61
C GLU A 348 -19.96 -9.57 19.75
N PRO A 349 -19.80 -8.24 19.94
CA PRO A 349 -19.02 -7.72 21.05
C PRO A 349 -19.57 -8.20 22.39
N THR A 350 -18.70 -8.46 23.37
CA THR A 350 -19.15 -8.83 24.73
C THR A 350 -19.81 -7.63 25.43
N PRO A 351 -20.54 -7.82 26.55
CA PRO A 351 -21.06 -6.71 27.34
C PRO A 351 -19.98 -5.69 27.75
N GLU A 352 -18.79 -6.17 28.10
CA GLU A 352 -17.64 -5.33 28.47
C GLU A 352 -17.14 -4.52 27.28
N GLN A 353 -17.01 -5.15 26.10
CA GLN A 353 -16.64 -4.45 24.87
C GLN A 353 -17.69 -3.41 24.48
N ARG A 354 -19.00 -3.72 24.62
CA ARG A 354 -20.07 -2.73 24.37
C ARG A 354 -20.01 -1.54 25.33
N ALA A 355 -19.62 -1.77 26.58
CA ALA A 355 -19.43 -0.71 27.56
C ALA A 355 -18.22 0.18 27.25
N ASP A 356 -17.20 -0.36 26.56
CA ASP A 356 -16.04 0.39 26.10
C ASP A 356 -15.73 0.17 24.60
N PRO A 357 -16.38 0.91 23.69
CA PRO A 357 -16.20 0.70 22.26
C PRO A 357 -14.78 0.90 21.73
N ARG A 358 -13.93 1.60 22.49
CA ARG A 358 -12.49 1.76 22.18
C ARG A 358 -11.79 0.40 22.16
N SER A 359 -12.24 -0.57 22.95
CA SER A 359 -11.60 -1.88 23.08
C SER A 359 -11.71 -2.75 21.82
N TYR A 360 -12.64 -2.44 20.92
CA TYR A 360 -12.86 -3.19 19.68
C TYR A 360 -12.94 -2.31 18.42
N ALA A 361 -12.60 -1.02 18.56
CA ALA A 361 -12.49 -0.10 17.44
C ALA A 361 -11.33 -0.52 16.51
N ASP A 362 -11.62 -0.57 15.21
CA ASP A 362 -10.63 -0.80 14.18
C ASP A 362 -10.02 0.53 13.76
N CYS A 363 -8.81 0.78 14.26
CA CYS A 363 -8.01 1.96 13.94
C CYS A 363 -6.92 1.66 12.91
N THR A 364 -7.19 0.69 12.03
CA THR A 364 -6.29 0.25 10.97
C THR A 364 -6.94 0.40 9.61
N HIS A 365 -8.15 -0.14 9.44
CA HIS A 365 -8.86 -0.11 8.16
C HIS A 365 -9.64 1.19 7.97
N TRP A 366 -9.91 1.52 6.72
CA TRP A 366 -10.50 2.80 6.31
C TRP A 366 -11.93 2.60 5.81
N CYS A 367 -12.82 3.53 6.15
CA CYS A 367 -14.15 3.58 5.53
C CYS A 367 -14.01 3.85 4.01
N LEU A 368 -14.92 3.29 3.22
CA LEU A 368 -15.09 3.63 1.80
C LEU A 368 -16.50 4.21 1.55
N PRO A 369 -16.64 5.33 0.81
CA PRO A 369 -15.58 6.19 0.26
C PRO A 369 -14.74 6.87 1.36
N GLY A 370 -13.49 7.22 1.07
CA GLY A 370 -12.57 7.77 2.06
C GLY A 370 -11.12 7.84 1.61
N VAL A 371 -10.19 7.70 2.58
CA VAL A 371 -8.75 7.88 2.39
C VAL A 371 -8.15 7.06 1.23
N PRO A 372 -8.53 5.78 1.01
CA PRO A 372 -8.01 5.01 -0.12
C PRO A 372 -8.37 5.58 -1.50
N ASP A 373 -9.43 6.39 -1.62
CA ASP A 373 -9.75 7.08 -2.88
C ASP A 373 -8.64 8.06 -3.25
N THR A 374 -8.09 8.78 -2.27
CA THR A 374 -6.94 9.66 -2.47
C THR A 374 -5.66 8.89 -2.79
N TRP A 375 -5.46 7.69 -2.26
CA TRP A 375 -4.34 6.84 -2.66
C TRP A 375 -4.41 6.50 -4.15
N ASN A 376 -5.62 6.24 -4.65
CA ASN A 376 -5.87 6.01 -6.07
C ASN A 376 -5.72 7.27 -6.93
N GLU A 377 -6.03 8.46 -6.40
CA GLU A 377 -5.72 9.73 -7.10
C GLU A 377 -4.22 9.96 -7.24
N LEU A 378 -3.43 9.63 -6.21
CA LEU A 378 -1.97 9.68 -6.28
C LEU A 378 -1.41 8.63 -7.25
N LEU A 379 -1.93 7.41 -7.22
CA LEU A 379 -1.55 6.36 -8.17
C LEU A 379 -1.89 6.77 -9.62
N TYR A 380 -3.10 7.31 -9.84
CA TYR A 380 -3.54 7.85 -11.13
C TYR A 380 -2.58 8.94 -11.62
N TRP A 381 -2.22 9.90 -10.76
CA TRP A 381 -1.24 10.92 -11.09
C TRP A 381 0.12 10.32 -11.45
N LYS A 382 0.66 9.43 -10.62
CA LYS A 382 1.98 8.80 -10.82
C LYS A 382 2.00 7.95 -12.10
N LEU A 383 0.89 7.33 -12.46
CA LEU A 383 0.76 6.51 -13.67
C LEU A 383 0.73 7.36 -14.94
N PHE A 384 -0.11 8.40 -14.96
CA PHE A 384 -0.43 9.17 -16.16
C PHE A 384 0.42 10.43 -16.36
N PHE A 385 0.93 11.00 -15.27
CA PHE A 385 1.74 12.21 -15.25
C PHE A 385 3.04 11.94 -14.47
N PRO A 386 3.92 11.06 -14.99
CA PRO A 386 5.20 10.82 -14.34
C PRO A 386 6.02 12.12 -14.22
N SER A 387 6.72 12.28 -13.10
CA SER A 387 7.81 13.24 -12.96
C SER A 387 9.12 12.55 -13.36
N ASN A 388 10.07 13.31 -13.90
CA ASN A 388 11.39 12.78 -14.28
C ASN A 388 12.13 12.12 -13.10
N ASP A 389 11.77 12.49 -11.85
CA ASP A 389 12.33 11.95 -10.61
C ASP A 389 11.61 10.67 -10.09
N GLN A 390 10.73 10.02 -10.88
CA GLN A 390 10.03 8.79 -10.46
C GLN A 390 10.85 7.50 -10.61
N ALA A 391 12.08 7.60 -11.10
CA ALA A 391 13.09 6.61 -10.80
C ALA A 391 13.75 7.03 -9.49
N LEU A 392 13.34 6.44 -8.37
CA LEU A 392 14.32 6.20 -7.32
C LEU A 392 15.35 5.22 -7.88
#